data_AF-A0A1B6DW59-F1
#
_entry.id   AF-A0A1B6DW59-F1
#
_cell.length_a   1.000
_cell.length_b   1.000
_cell.length_c   1.000
_cell.angle_alpha   90.00
_cell.angle_beta   90.00
_cell.angle_gamma   90.00
#
_symmetry.space_group_name_H-M   'P 1'
#
loop_
_entity.id
_entity.type
_entity.pdbx_description
1 polymer ?
#
loop_
_entity_poly.entity_id
_entity_poly.type
_entity_poly.pdbx_seq_one_letter_code
_entity_poly.pdbx_strand_id
1 'polypeptide(L)'
;RFEPLFIEKIGISKGHGAVTLAGTFNQLLAYGPSNTTTTYTRFDLKNGEFDIGLKIPIIRTESKYDLKGNILVLPIVGIGDAKLILRNVTTEVLMKVKFPKLPGDVEVMYVTDMRVEFRMSSCRVHLDNLFNGNKVLGHTVNTFLNKHALEVVEELKENIGESLSVVFKKIMNDSFGRIPTKFWIPDD
;
A
#
# COMPACT_ATOMS: atom_id res chain seq x y z
N ARG A 1 -1.13 -3.01 18.97
CA ARG A 1 0.08 -2.25 18.58
C ARG A 1 -0.03 -1.98 17.09
N PHE A 2 0.01 -0.72 16.65
CA PHE A 2 -0.19 -0.33 15.24
C PHE A 2 1.11 -0.38 14.41
N GLU A 3 2.27 -0.15 15.03
CA GLU A 3 3.58 -0.14 14.35
C GLU A 3 4.58 -1.17 14.91
N PRO A 4 5.29 -1.96 14.06
CA PRO A 4 5.19 -1.99 12.59
C PRO A 4 3.81 -2.41 12.10
N LEU A 5 3.36 -1.78 11.02
CA LEU A 5 2.16 -2.21 10.32
C LEU A 5 2.52 -3.48 9.56
N PHE A 6 1.93 -4.60 9.98
CA PHE A 6 2.11 -5.87 9.33
C PHE A 6 1.11 -6.02 8.17
N ILE A 7 1.64 -6.31 6.99
CA ILE A 7 0.86 -6.66 5.80
C ILE A 7 1.29 -8.05 5.36
N GLU A 8 0.35 -8.99 5.38
CA GLU A 8 0.63 -10.39 5.05
C GLU A 8 1.17 -10.53 3.63
N LYS A 9 0.55 -9.84 2.67
CA LYS A 9 0.88 -9.94 1.25
C LYS A 9 0.47 -8.70 0.46
N ILE A 10 1.35 -8.27 -0.44
CA ILE A 10 1.07 -7.34 -1.54
C ILE A 10 1.39 -8.06 -2.84
N GLY A 11 0.41 -8.16 -3.74
CA GLY A 11 0.62 -8.73 -5.06
C GLY A 11 1.13 -7.66 -6.03
N ILE A 12 2.00 -8.06 -6.95
CA ILE A 12 2.35 -7.26 -8.12
C ILE A 12 2.05 -8.05 -9.38
N SER A 13 1.27 -7.45 -10.28
CA SER A 13 1.00 -8.04 -11.60
C SER A 13 0.77 -6.94 -12.63
N LYS A 14 1.66 -6.89 -13.62
CA LYS A 14 1.52 -6.08 -14.84
C LYS A 14 2.08 -6.85 -16.01
N GLY A 15 1.28 -7.02 -17.07
CA GLY A 15 1.62 -7.90 -18.20
C GLY A 15 1.92 -7.18 -19.52
N HIS A 16 1.88 -5.84 -19.55
CA HIS A 16 2.01 -5.06 -20.78
C HIS A 16 2.76 -3.74 -20.55
N GLY A 17 3.26 -3.14 -21.63
CA GLY A 17 3.96 -1.86 -21.60
C GLY A 17 5.42 -1.97 -21.17
N ALA A 18 5.95 -0.88 -20.62
CA ALA A 18 7.34 -0.78 -20.19
C ALA A 18 7.68 -1.68 -18.99
N VAL A 19 6.70 -2.12 -18.22
CA VAL A 19 6.89 -2.98 -17.05
C VAL A 19 6.04 -4.24 -17.23
N THR A 20 6.71 -5.39 -17.31
CA THR A 20 6.07 -6.71 -17.32
C THR A 20 6.53 -7.47 -16.09
N LEU A 21 5.84 -7.33 -14.97
CA LEU A 21 6.28 -7.84 -13.67
C LEU A 21 5.17 -8.61 -12.99
N ALA A 22 5.49 -9.81 -12.50
CA ALA A 22 4.59 -10.61 -11.69
C ALA A 22 5.32 -11.07 -10.42
N GLY A 23 4.60 -11.10 -9.31
CA GLY A 23 5.14 -11.61 -8.06
C GLY A 23 4.49 -11.01 -6.83
N THR A 24 5.18 -11.10 -5.70
CA THR A 24 4.60 -10.77 -4.40
C THR A 24 5.65 -10.23 -3.44
N PHE A 25 5.21 -9.36 -2.54
CA PHE A 25 5.89 -9.05 -1.28
C PHE A 25 5.08 -9.66 -0.15
N ASN A 26 5.69 -10.52 0.65
CA ASN A 26 5.07 -11.25 1.74
C ASN A 26 5.69 -10.83 3.08
N GLN A 27 4.92 -10.97 4.15
CA GLN A 27 5.35 -10.67 5.52
C GLN A 27 5.96 -9.26 5.64
N LEU A 28 5.28 -8.28 5.02
CA LEU A 28 5.78 -6.92 4.96
C LEU A 28 5.57 -6.24 6.31
N LEU A 29 6.66 -5.71 6.86
CA LEU A 29 6.66 -4.85 8.03
C LEU A 29 6.91 -3.41 7.59
N ALA A 30 5.93 -2.53 7.79
CA ALA A 30 6.06 -1.11 7.47
C ALA A 30 6.25 -0.28 8.75
N TYR A 31 7.28 0.56 8.75
CA TYR A 31 7.62 1.50 9.81
C TYR A 31 7.48 2.93 9.29
N GLY A 32 7.01 3.86 10.12
CA GLY A 32 6.72 5.25 9.77
C GLY A 32 5.24 5.64 9.66
N PRO A 33 4.26 4.74 9.35
CA PRO A 33 2.86 5.13 9.29
C PRO A 33 2.29 5.76 10.58
N SER A 34 2.87 5.53 11.76
CA SER A 34 2.43 6.24 12.98
C SER A 34 2.74 7.75 12.95
N ASN A 35 3.72 8.19 12.15
CA ASN A 35 4.06 9.59 11.94
C ASN A 35 3.32 10.17 10.72
N THR A 36 2.03 9.90 10.62
CA THR A 36 1.18 10.40 9.53
C THR A 36 0.51 11.70 9.93
N THR A 37 0.41 12.63 8.99
CA THR A 37 -0.43 13.83 9.10
C THR A 37 -1.61 13.72 8.16
N THR A 38 -2.83 13.81 8.69
CA THR A 38 -4.03 13.93 7.87
C THR A 38 -4.04 15.31 7.21
N THR A 39 -4.15 15.36 5.88
CA THR A 39 -4.19 16.61 5.12
C THR A 39 -5.62 17.10 4.93
N TYR A 40 -6.57 16.19 4.72
CA TYR A 40 -7.99 16.47 4.72
C TYR A 40 -8.79 15.23 5.09
N THR A 41 -10.03 15.48 5.50
CA THR A 41 -11.05 14.48 5.77
C THR A 41 -12.34 15.00 5.16
N ARG A 42 -12.99 14.24 4.29
CA ARG A 42 -14.29 14.57 3.72
C ARG A 42 -15.25 13.43 3.98
N PHE A 43 -16.35 13.72 4.66
CA PHE A 43 -17.36 12.72 4.95
C PHE A 43 -18.72 13.22 4.48
N ASP A 44 -19.24 12.58 3.43
CA ASP A 44 -20.58 12.81 2.91
C ASP A 44 -21.46 11.63 3.35
N LEU A 45 -22.13 11.81 4.49
CA LEU A 45 -23.06 10.84 5.07
C LEU A 45 -24.20 10.46 4.11
N LYS A 46 -24.68 11.43 3.31
CA LYS A 46 -25.82 11.23 2.40
C LYS A 46 -25.46 10.28 1.27
N ASN A 47 -24.25 10.42 0.72
CA ASN A 47 -23.78 9.58 -0.37
C ASN A 47 -22.93 8.38 0.09
N GLY A 48 -22.67 8.28 1.41
CA GLY A 48 -21.83 7.23 1.99
C GLY A 48 -20.39 7.32 1.48
N GLU A 49 -19.87 8.52 1.27
CA GLU A 49 -18.49 8.75 0.81
C GLU A 49 -17.63 9.20 1.98
N PHE A 50 -16.49 8.54 2.16
CA PHE A 50 -15.53 8.92 3.17
C PHE A 50 -14.13 8.94 2.58
N ASP A 51 -13.58 10.14 2.44
CA ASP A 51 -12.27 10.34 1.84
C ASP A 51 -11.28 10.93 2.83
N ILE A 52 -10.05 10.43 2.77
CA ILE A 52 -8.97 10.85 3.65
C ILE A 52 -7.72 11.10 2.83
N GLY A 53 -7.17 12.31 2.95
CA GLY A 53 -5.84 12.65 2.48
C GLY A 53 -4.83 12.46 3.60
N LEU A 54 -3.71 11.78 3.33
CA LEU A 54 -2.65 11.55 4.30
C LEU A 54 -1.29 11.96 3.73
N LYS A 55 -0.40 12.41 4.61
CA LYS A 55 1.01 12.65 4.33
C LYS A 55 1.88 11.91 5.32
N ILE A 56 2.80 11.09 4.81
CA ILE A 56 3.72 10.26 5.59
C ILE A 56 5.16 10.66 5.22
N PRO A 57 5.94 11.26 6.14
CA PRO A 57 7.27 11.77 5.82
C PRO A 57 8.25 10.70 5.34
N ILE A 58 8.21 9.52 5.96
CA ILE A 58 9.06 8.40 5.60
C ILE A 58 8.37 7.08 5.92
N ILE A 59 8.44 6.13 4.99
CA ILE A 59 8.06 4.74 5.22
C ILE A 59 9.29 3.89 4.97
N ARG A 60 9.61 2.99 5.90
CA ARG A 60 10.62 1.93 5.70
C ARG A 60 9.91 0.60 5.70
N THR A 61 10.24 -0.27 4.76
CA THR A 61 9.67 -1.62 4.73
C THR A 61 10.75 -2.68 4.74
N GLU A 62 10.40 -3.82 5.33
CA GLU A 62 11.15 -5.06 5.27
C GLU A 62 10.16 -6.17 4.88
N SER A 63 10.50 -7.01 3.91
CA SER A 63 9.59 -8.03 3.38
C SER A 63 10.35 -9.16 2.69
N LYS A 64 9.68 -10.29 2.47
CA LYS A 64 10.13 -11.36 1.59
C LYS A 64 9.53 -11.17 0.20
N TYR A 65 10.34 -11.14 -0.85
CA TYR A 65 9.84 -10.99 -2.22
C TYR A 65 10.04 -12.27 -3.03
N ASP A 66 9.15 -12.46 -3.99
CA ASP A 66 9.30 -13.36 -5.13
C ASP A 66 8.83 -12.58 -6.36
N LEU A 67 9.75 -12.25 -7.25
CA LEU A 67 9.48 -11.42 -8.42
C LEU A 67 10.07 -12.06 -9.66
N LYS A 68 9.31 -12.00 -10.76
CA LYS A 68 9.73 -12.40 -12.09
C LYS A 68 9.15 -11.48 -13.15
N GLY A 69 9.98 -11.03 -14.08
CA GLY A 69 9.53 -10.17 -15.16
C GLY A 69 10.64 -9.37 -15.79
N ASN A 70 10.27 -8.27 -16.42
CA ASN A 70 11.17 -7.28 -17.01
C ASN A 70 10.70 -5.87 -16.68
N ILE A 71 11.66 -4.99 -16.45
CA ILE A 71 11.44 -3.54 -16.47
C ILE A 71 12.25 -3.00 -17.64
N LEU A 72 11.54 -2.44 -18.63
CA LEU A 72 12.03 -2.17 -19.97
C LEU A 72 12.67 -3.44 -20.57
N VAL A 73 13.96 -3.39 -20.86
CA VAL A 73 14.75 -4.52 -21.39
C VAL A 73 15.46 -5.32 -20.29
N LEU A 74 15.36 -4.87 -19.03
CA LEU A 74 16.12 -5.45 -17.92
C LEU A 74 15.30 -6.57 -17.26
N PRO A 75 15.76 -7.84 -17.33
CA PRO A 75 15.09 -8.92 -16.64
C PRO A 75 15.23 -8.75 -15.12
N ILE A 76 14.21 -9.15 -14.39
CA ILE A 76 14.19 -9.21 -12.93
C ILE A 76 13.67 -10.57 -12.56
N VAL A 77 14.50 -11.34 -11.86
CA VAL A 77 14.11 -12.62 -11.28
C VAL A 77 14.84 -12.80 -9.96
N GLY A 78 14.09 -13.11 -8.91
CA GLY A 78 14.68 -13.34 -7.59
C GLY A 78 13.65 -13.69 -6.55
N ILE A 79 14.12 -14.41 -5.54
CA ILE A 79 13.36 -14.75 -4.33
C ILE A 79 14.29 -14.42 -3.16
N GLY A 80 13.90 -13.49 -2.30
CA GLY A 80 14.80 -13.01 -1.26
C GLY A 80 14.19 -11.97 -0.34
N ASP A 81 15.06 -11.22 0.34
CA ASP A 81 14.67 -10.09 1.17
C ASP A 81 14.57 -8.81 0.34
N ALA A 82 13.56 -8.00 0.65
CA ALA A 82 13.35 -6.70 0.06
C ALA A 82 13.25 -5.62 1.13
N LYS A 83 13.96 -4.52 0.91
CA LYS A 83 13.90 -3.32 1.75
C LYS A 83 13.57 -2.10 0.91
N LEU A 84 12.55 -1.35 1.29
CA LEU A 84 12.20 -0.10 0.63
C LEU A 84 12.27 1.08 1.60
N ILE A 85 12.64 2.24 1.08
CA ILE A 85 12.56 3.52 1.78
C ILE A 85 11.82 4.50 0.89
N LEU A 86 10.61 4.87 1.30
CA LEU A 86 9.76 5.85 0.62
C LEU A 86 9.81 7.16 1.40
N ARG A 87 9.90 8.31 0.71
CA ARG A 87 9.90 9.63 1.37
C ARG A 87 8.81 10.52 0.81
N ASN A 88 8.25 11.33 1.71
CA ASN A 88 7.16 12.27 1.44
C ASN A 88 6.02 11.60 0.67
N VAL A 89 5.50 10.51 1.23
CA VAL A 89 4.38 9.79 0.64
C VAL A 89 3.12 10.61 0.89
N THR A 90 2.34 10.86 -0.14
CA THR A 90 0.99 11.41 -0.05
C THR A 90 0.02 10.37 -0.55
N THR A 91 -1.06 10.13 0.18
CA THR A 91 -2.09 9.18 -0.21
C THR A 91 -3.46 9.82 -0.19
N GLU A 92 -4.30 9.44 -1.15
CA GLU A 92 -5.74 9.71 -1.14
C GLU A 92 -6.45 8.37 -1.02
N VAL A 93 -7.21 8.21 0.05
CA VAL A 93 -7.99 7.00 0.33
C VAL A 93 -9.45 7.39 0.16
N LEU A 94 -10.08 6.86 -0.88
CA LEU A 94 -11.49 7.09 -1.19
C LEU A 94 -12.28 5.87 -0.74
N MET A 95 -13.36 6.07 0.01
CA MET A 95 -14.16 4.96 0.54
C MET A 95 -15.64 5.14 0.27
N LYS A 96 -16.31 4.02 -0.03
CA LYS A 96 -17.75 3.91 0.09
C LYS A 96 -18.09 3.18 1.38
N VAL A 97 -18.96 3.77 2.19
CA VAL A 97 -19.33 3.26 3.52
C VAL A 97 -20.84 3.09 3.66
N LYS A 98 -21.23 2.15 4.52
CA LYS A 98 -22.60 1.92 4.97
C LYS A 98 -22.63 1.86 6.50
N PHE A 99 -23.83 2.06 7.05
CA PHE A 99 -24.07 2.05 8.49
C PHE A 99 -25.05 0.94 8.89
N PRO A 100 -24.65 -0.34 8.84
CA PRO A 100 -25.51 -1.43 9.28
C PRO A 100 -25.70 -1.41 10.80
N LYS A 101 -26.86 -1.91 11.24
CA LYS A 101 -27.17 -2.17 12.65
C LYS A 101 -26.83 -3.62 12.99
N LEU A 102 -26.02 -3.81 14.03
CA LEU A 102 -25.71 -5.10 14.65
C LEU A 102 -26.81 -5.49 15.65
N PRO A 103 -26.85 -6.75 16.13
CA PRO A 103 -27.74 -7.15 17.22
C PRO A 103 -27.64 -6.20 18.43
N GLY A 104 -28.78 -5.85 19.01
CA GLY A 104 -28.86 -4.83 20.07
C GLY A 104 -28.97 -3.39 19.56
N ASP A 105 -29.31 -3.21 18.28
CA ASP A 105 -29.53 -1.90 17.63
C ASP A 105 -28.29 -0.99 17.60
N VAL A 106 -27.11 -1.62 17.55
CA VAL A 106 -25.83 -0.92 17.53
C VAL A 106 -25.43 -0.65 16.08
N GLU A 107 -25.54 0.60 15.65
CA GLU A 107 -25.05 1.03 14.35
C GLU A 107 -23.52 1.12 14.31
N VAL A 108 -22.89 0.55 13.29
CA VAL A 108 -21.43 0.57 13.07
C VAL A 108 -21.12 0.99 11.65
N MET A 109 -19.87 1.36 11.36
CA MET A 109 -19.46 1.65 9.98
C MET A 109 -18.92 0.39 9.30
N TYR A 110 -19.30 0.21 8.04
CA TYR A 110 -18.79 -0.83 7.17
C TYR A 110 -18.35 -0.25 5.83
N VAL A 111 -17.07 -0.43 5.49
CA VAL A 111 -16.49 -0.02 4.21
C VAL A 111 -16.85 -1.07 3.15
N THR A 112 -17.65 -0.67 2.16
CA THR A 112 -18.05 -1.52 1.03
C THR A 112 -17.08 -1.47 -0.12
N ASP A 113 -16.41 -0.34 -0.34
CA ASP A 113 -15.42 -0.17 -1.39
C ASP A 113 -14.32 0.79 -0.94
N MET A 114 -13.11 0.58 -1.44
CA MET A 114 -11.97 1.43 -1.13
C MET A 114 -11.08 1.53 -2.37
N ARG A 115 -10.59 2.74 -2.64
CA ARG A 115 -9.55 3.02 -3.62
C ARG A 115 -8.43 3.78 -2.93
N VAL A 116 -7.20 3.36 -3.18
CA VAL A 116 -5.99 3.99 -2.63
C VAL A 116 -5.16 4.52 -3.79
N GLU A 117 -4.98 5.82 -3.80
CA GLU A 117 -4.02 6.49 -4.66
C GLU A 117 -2.85 7.00 -3.83
N PHE A 118 -1.65 7.01 -4.42
CA PHE A 118 -0.47 7.47 -3.72
C PHE A 118 0.56 8.06 -4.68
N ARG A 119 1.37 8.95 -4.12
CA ARG A 119 2.56 9.53 -4.75
C ARG A 119 3.67 9.63 -3.71
N MET A 120 4.91 9.75 -4.17
CA MET A 120 6.07 9.92 -3.29
C MET A 120 7.12 10.76 -3.99
N SER A 121 7.93 11.48 -3.23
CA SER A 121 9.03 12.27 -3.81
C SER A 121 10.30 11.44 -4.03
N SER A 122 10.42 10.29 -3.37
CA SER A 122 11.57 9.39 -3.51
C SER A 122 11.21 7.98 -3.09
N CYS A 123 11.74 7.01 -3.84
CA CYS A 123 11.71 5.60 -3.52
C CYS A 123 13.14 5.06 -3.65
N ARG A 124 13.61 4.32 -2.65
CA ARG A 124 14.80 3.48 -2.75
C ARG A 124 14.39 2.04 -2.51
N VAL A 125 14.96 1.13 -3.28
CA VAL A 125 14.70 -0.31 -3.17
C VAL A 125 16.01 -1.07 -3.08
N HIS A 126 15.99 -2.13 -2.28
CA HIS A 126 17.05 -3.12 -2.26
C HIS A 126 16.42 -4.50 -2.32
N LEU A 127 16.84 -5.30 -3.31
CA LEU A 127 16.42 -6.69 -3.49
C LEU A 127 17.65 -7.59 -3.37
N ASP A 128 17.63 -8.48 -2.39
CA ASP A 128 18.65 -9.49 -2.18
C ASP A 128 18.39 -10.75 -3.02
N ASN A 129 19.43 -11.55 -3.27
CA ASN A 129 19.33 -12.84 -3.98
C ASN A 129 18.71 -12.78 -5.39
N LEU A 130 18.86 -11.65 -6.09
CA LEU A 130 18.56 -11.57 -7.51
C LEU A 130 19.46 -12.53 -8.31
N PHE A 131 18.89 -13.19 -9.33
CA PHE A 131 19.59 -14.15 -10.19
C PHE A 131 20.38 -15.21 -9.40
N ASN A 132 19.76 -15.79 -8.37
CA ASN A 132 20.36 -16.80 -7.49
C ASN A 132 21.68 -16.32 -6.84
N GLY A 133 21.74 -15.04 -6.46
CA GLY A 133 22.87 -14.48 -5.72
C GLY A 133 24.00 -13.95 -6.61
N ASN A 134 23.80 -13.81 -7.92
CA ASN A 134 24.80 -13.18 -8.79
C ASN A 134 24.98 -11.70 -8.41
N LYS A 135 26.11 -11.37 -7.75
CA LYS A 135 26.39 -10.04 -7.21
C LYS A 135 26.45 -8.95 -8.29
N VAL A 136 26.97 -9.26 -9.48
CA VAL A 136 27.11 -8.28 -10.57
C VAL A 136 25.74 -7.93 -11.12
N LEU A 137 24.93 -8.93 -11.50
CA LEU A 137 23.59 -8.70 -12.02
C LEU A 137 22.67 -8.08 -10.98
N GLY A 138 22.74 -8.56 -9.73
CA GLY A 138 21.97 -8.00 -8.61
C GLY A 138 22.31 -6.53 -8.35
N HIS A 139 23.59 -6.15 -8.40
CA HIS A 139 23.99 -4.74 -8.25
C HIS A 139 23.49 -3.88 -9.42
N THR A 140 23.58 -4.38 -10.65
CA THR A 140 23.08 -3.69 -11.85
C THR A 140 21.57 -3.43 -11.75
N VAL A 141 20.78 -4.44 -11.39
CA VAL A 141 19.32 -4.30 -11.23
C VAL A 141 18.98 -3.34 -10.10
N ASN A 142 19.58 -3.48 -8.92
CA ASN A 142 19.33 -2.54 -7.83
C ASN A 142 19.69 -1.09 -8.21
N THR A 143 20.80 -0.89 -8.91
CA THR A 143 21.22 0.45 -9.38
C THR A 143 20.22 1.02 -10.37
N PHE A 144 19.79 0.23 -11.35
CA PHE A 144 18.78 0.63 -12.31
C PHE A 144 17.46 1.00 -11.64
N LEU A 145 16.95 0.14 -10.75
CA LEU A 145 15.71 0.37 -10.01
C LEU A 145 15.78 1.66 -9.20
N ASN A 146 16.87 1.90 -8.48
CA ASN A 146 17.01 3.13 -7.68
C ASN A 146 17.12 4.39 -8.54
N LYS A 147 17.66 4.29 -9.76
CA LYS A 147 17.74 5.42 -10.71
C LYS A 147 16.37 5.77 -11.30
N HIS A 148 15.52 4.77 -11.54
CA HIS A 148 14.22 4.91 -12.20
C HIS A 148 13.03 4.60 -11.28
N ALA A 149 13.21 4.66 -9.96
CA ALA A 149 12.25 4.11 -9.00
C ALA A 149 10.86 4.74 -9.12
N LEU A 150 10.78 6.05 -9.34
CA LEU A 150 9.52 6.76 -9.47
C LEU A 150 8.77 6.39 -10.76
N GLU A 151 9.48 6.24 -11.88
CA GLU A 151 8.90 5.80 -13.15
C GLU A 151 8.34 4.38 -13.04
N VAL A 152 9.12 3.48 -12.42
CA VAL A 152 8.70 2.09 -12.19
C VAL A 152 7.46 2.03 -11.29
N VAL A 153 7.43 2.81 -10.21
CA VAL A 153 6.28 2.81 -9.30
C VAL A 153 5.06 3.46 -9.95
N GLU A 154 5.22 4.51 -10.76
CA GLU A 154 4.12 5.11 -11.51
C GLU A 154 3.48 4.11 -12.48
N GLU A 155 4.28 3.28 -13.14
CA GLU A 155 3.79 2.18 -13.99
C GLU A 155 3.03 1.11 -13.20
N LEU A 156 3.37 0.90 -11.92
CA LEU A 156 2.77 -0.12 -11.06
C LEU A 156 1.68 0.43 -10.11
N LYS A 157 1.42 1.74 -10.14
CA LYS A 157 0.63 2.44 -9.12
C LYS A 157 -0.78 1.87 -8.95
N GLU A 158 -1.44 1.54 -10.06
CA GLU A 158 -2.82 1.06 -10.05
C GLU A 158 -2.89 -0.30 -9.36
N ASN A 159 -2.03 -1.23 -9.75
CA ASN A 159 -1.99 -2.56 -9.18
C ASN A 159 -1.56 -2.58 -7.69
N ILE A 160 -0.60 -1.71 -7.31
CA ILE A 160 -0.23 -1.53 -5.90
C ILE A 160 -1.41 -0.91 -5.13
N GLY A 161 -2.08 0.09 -5.70
CA GLY A 161 -3.24 0.75 -5.10
C GLY A 161 -4.40 -0.22 -4.86
N GLU A 162 -4.72 -1.09 -5.83
CA GLU A 162 -5.70 -2.17 -5.69
C GLU A 162 -5.34 -3.13 -4.54
N SER A 163 -4.09 -3.59 -4.49
CA SER A 163 -3.63 -4.48 -3.42
C SER A 163 -3.72 -3.83 -2.04
N LEU A 164 -3.32 -2.56 -1.93
CA LEU A 164 -3.44 -1.78 -0.69
C LEU A 164 -4.90 -1.56 -0.30
N SER A 165 -5.80 -1.35 -1.28
CA SER A 165 -7.22 -1.15 -1.04
C SER A 165 -7.85 -2.38 -0.38
N VAL A 166 -7.49 -3.59 -0.82
CA VAL A 166 -7.95 -4.84 -0.20
C VAL A 166 -7.48 -4.94 1.25
N VAL A 167 -6.19 -4.67 1.49
CA VAL A 167 -5.58 -4.73 2.82
C VAL A 167 -6.20 -3.71 3.79
N PHE A 168 -6.29 -2.44 3.36
CA PHE A 168 -6.78 -1.37 4.21
C PHE A 168 -8.30 -1.42 4.43
N LYS A 169 -9.09 -1.87 3.44
CA LYS A 169 -10.52 -2.13 3.64
C LYS A 169 -10.74 -3.17 4.73
N LYS A 170 -9.94 -4.25 4.75
CA LYS A 170 -10.00 -5.25 5.82
C LYS A 170 -9.67 -4.64 7.18
N ILE A 171 -8.57 -3.88 7.28
CA ILE A 171 -8.17 -3.20 8.53
C ILE A 171 -9.27 -2.25 9.03
N MET A 172 -9.86 -1.44 8.14
CA MET A 172 -10.95 -0.53 8.50
C MET A 172 -12.17 -1.28 9.01
N ASN A 173 -12.59 -2.36 8.33
CA ASN A 173 -13.76 -3.15 8.75
C ASN A 173 -13.51 -3.91 10.06
N ASP A 174 -12.31 -4.46 10.25
CA ASP A 174 -11.92 -5.12 11.50
C ASP A 174 -11.91 -4.14 12.69
N SER A 175 -11.59 -2.87 12.43
CA SER A 175 -11.51 -1.81 13.44
C SER A 175 -12.87 -1.17 13.74
N PHE A 176 -13.57 -0.67 12.72
CA PHE A 176 -14.79 0.13 12.87
C PHE A 176 -16.09 -0.68 12.80
N GLY A 177 -16.04 -1.92 12.29
CA GLY A 177 -17.21 -2.81 12.25
C GLY A 177 -17.68 -3.31 13.62
N ARG A 178 -17.03 -2.86 14.71
CA ARG A 178 -17.36 -3.20 16.11
C ARG A 178 -17.50 -1.97 17.00
N ILE A 179 -17.26 -0.76 16.46
CA ILE A 179 -17.30 0.48 17.23
C ILE A 179 -18.60 1.22 16.86
N PRO A 180 -19.52 1.41 17.83
CA PRO A 180 -20.76 2.14 17.60
C PRO A 180 -20.51 3.54 17.03
N THR A 181 -21.23 3.93 15.98
CA THR A 181 -21.09 5.23 15.30
C THR A 181 -21.21 6.41 16.25
N LYS A 182 -22.15 6.35 17.20
CA LYS A 182 -22.39 7.37 18.25
C LYS A 182 -21.17 7.82 19.06
N PHE A 183 -20.07 7.07 19.06
CA PHE A 183 -18.86 7.43 19.82
C PHE A 183 -17.88 8.28 19.02
N TRP A 184 -18.00 8.34 17.70
CA TRP A 184 -16.99 8.95 16.84
C TRP A 184 -17.56 9.70 15.63
N ILE A 185 -18.83 9.48 15.28
CA ILE A 185 -19.61 10.39 14.44
C ILE A 185 -20.36 11.33 15.41
N PRO A 186 -20.08 12.65 15.37
CA PRO A 186 -20.84 13.62 16.16
C PRO A 186 -22.31 13.59 15.76
N ASP A 187 -23.21 13.75 16.74
CA ASP A 187 -24.60 14.09 16.44
C ASP A 187 -24.63 15.52 15.88
N ASP A 188 -25.36 15.73 14.77
CA ASP A 188 -25.68 17.06 14.24
C ASP A 188 -26.66 17.82 15.15
#